data_AF-A0A923C0F5-F1
#
_entry.id   AF-A0A923C0F5-F1
#
_cell.length_a   1.000
_cell.length_b   1.000
_cell.length_c   1.000
_cell.angle_alpha   90.00
_cell.angle_beta   90.00
_cell.angle_gamma   90.00
#
_symmetry.space_group_name_H-M   'P 1'
#
loop_
_entity.id
_entity.type
_entity.pdbx_description
1 polymer ?
#
loop_
_entity_poly.entity_id
_entity_poly.type
_entity_poly.pdbx_seq_one_letter_code
_entity_poly.pdbx_strand_id
1 'polypeptide(L)'
;MDELIRTLIETGLLAGFGLLGAVVFRRDFRWKWLAAALALNLAYQALLTRGFWTIPDPFTGADWNWAGKLAAIAGTLIVMSLPAFGWKRCGMTLDQGPRWGGALVMFVALAGLFFWLALGSADGKPDGLETIAFQWTMPGLDEELFYRGTLLLALNEAFRGRISIAGAPIGYGGVLTSLLFGITHALSYKAGAVDFDLMTFAMTGLPAFLLLWLRERTGSLVLPVIAHNIANGASTLF
;
A
#
# COMPACT_ATOMS: atom_id res chain seq x y z
N MET A 1 -5.53 21.86 4.00
CA MET A 1 -4.33 22.19 4.79
C MET A 1 -3.95 21.01 5.69
N ASP A 2 -4.90 20.47 6.45
CA ASP A 2 -4.68 19.31 7.34
C ASP A 2 -4.09 18.09 6.61
N GLU A 3 -4.66 17.73 5.46
CA GLU A 3 -4.17 16.60 4.65
C GLU A 3 -2.71 16.78 4.19
N LEU A 4 -2.35 17.99 3.75
CA LEU A 4 -0.98 18.32 3.37
C LEU A 4 -0.04 18.18 4.57
N ILE A 5 -0.44 18.66 5.75
CA ILE A 5 0.37 18.55 6.97
C ILE A 5 0.55 17.08 7.35
N ARG A 6 -0.52 16.27 7.34
CA ARG A 6 -0.44 14.82 7.57
C ARG A 6 0.55 14.16 6.59
N THR A 7 0.45 14.46 5.30
CA THR A 7 1.36 13.96 4.26
C THR A 7 2.81 14.40 4.46
N LEU A 8 3.06 15.61 4.98
CA LEU A 8 4.41 16.05 5.31
C LEU A 8 4.96 15.31 6.54
N ILE A 9 4.13 15.04 7.54
CA ILE A 9 4.52 14.29 8.74
C ILE A 9 4.87 12.84 8.37
N GLU A 10 4.00 12.12 7.66
CA GLU A 10 4.26 10.74 7.25
C GLU A 10 5.51 10.64 6.35
N THR A 11 5.70 11.59 5.42
CA THR A 11 6.88 11.62 4.55
C THR A 11 8.14 11.93 5.35
N GLY A 12 8.03 12.81 6.35
CA GLY A 12 9.10 13.09 7.31
C GLY A 12 9.47 11.86 8.14
N LEU A 13 8.49 11.08 8.59
CA LEU A 13 8.73 9.80 9.29
C LEU A 13 9.41 8.78 8.37
N LEU A 14 8.95 8.64 7.13
CA LEU A 14 9.60 7.80 6.13
C LEU A 14 11.06 8.23 5.88
N ALA A 15 11.31 9.53 5.76
CA ALA A 15 12.66 10.08 5.61
C ALA A 15 13.52 9.79 6.85
N GLY A 16 12.98 10.00 8.05
CA GLY A 16 13.65 9.71 9.31
C GLY A 16 14.07 8.24 9.42
N PHE A 17 13.13 7.30 9.22
CA PHE A 17 13.43 5.87 9.24
C PHE A 17 14.38 5.48 8.10
N GLY A 18 14.23 6.05 6.90
CA GLY A 18 15.16 5.84 5.79
C GLY A 18 16.59 6.28 6.13
N LEU A 19 16.76 7.44 6.75
CA LEU A 19 18.08 7.95 7.17
C LEU A 19 18.68 7.10 8.31
N LEU A 20 17.86 6.63 9.26
CA LEU A 20 18.30 5.67 10.28
C LEU A 20 18.77 4.36 9.64
N GLY A 21 18.02 3.84 8.68
CA GLY A 21 18.44 2.69 7.87
C GLY A 21 19.75 2.95 7.12
N ALA A 22 19.95 4.15 6.58
CA ALA A 22 21.18 4.52 5.89
C ALA A 22 22.42 4.47 6.81
N VAL A 23 22.26 4.78 8.10
CA VAL A 23 23.33 4.65 9.11
C VAL A 23 23.69 3.18 9.36
N VAL A 24 22.71 2.27 9.32
CA VAL A 24 22.89 0.83 9.55
C VAL A 24 23.44 0.14 8.30
N PHE A 25 22.89 0.44 7.12
CA PHE A 25 23.17 -0.24 5.84
C PHE A 25 24.10 0.56 4.92
N ARG A 26 25.06 1.32 5.46
CA ARG A 26 25.86 2.33 4.73
C ARG A 26 26.43 1.88 3.38
N ARG A 27 26.89 0.64 3.26
CA ARG A 27 27.53 0.13 2.04
C ARG A 27 26.54 -0.17 0.91
N ASP A 28 25.31 -0.51 1.27
CA ASP A 28 24.25 -0.91 0.33
C ASP A 28 23.23 0.22 0.09
N PHE A 29 23.42 1.36 0.75
CA PHE A 29 22.50 2.48 0.71
C PHE A 29 22.66 3.32 -0.57
N ARG A 30 21.53 3.62 -1.23
CA ARG A 30 21.48 4.48 -2.41
C ARG A 30 20.51 5.64 -2.21
N TRP A 31 21.06 6.81 -1.87
CA TRP A 31 20.26 8.00 -1.53
C TRP A 31 19.30 8.44 -2.65
N LYS A 32 19.68 8.29 -3.93
CA LYS A 32 18.82 8.66 -5.07
C LYS A 32 17.49 7.90 -5.06
N TRP A 33 17.51 6.65 -4.62
CA TRP A 33 16.31 5.81 -4.54
C TRP A 33 15.47 6.12 -3.30
N LEU A 34 16.10 6.51 -2.18
CA LEU A 34 15.35 7.04 -1.05
C LEU A 34 14.67 8.37 -1.44
N ALA A 35 15.37 9.29 -2.10
CA ALA A 35 14.79 10.53 -2.60
C ALA A 35 13.63 10.26 -3.58
N ALA A 36 13.78 9.28 -4.47
CA ALA A 36 12.70 8.85 -5.34
C ALA A 36 11.49 8.32 -4.55
N ALA A 37 11.70 7.50 -3.52
CA ALA A 37 10.62 7.00 -2.66
C ALA A 37 9.86 8.14 -1.94
N LEU A 38 10.58 9.13 -1.41
CA LEU A 38 9.96 10.31 -0.79
C LEU A 38 9.14 11.13 -1.80
N ALA A 39 9.69 11.36 -2.99
CA ALA A 39 8.99 12.07 -4.06
C ALA A 39 7.75 11.29 -4.54
N LEU A 40 7.85 9.96 -4.64
CA LEU A 40 6.73 9.08 -4.98
C LEU A 40 5.62 9.17 -3.93
N ASN A 41 5.94 9.17 -2.64
CA ASN A 41 4.94 9.33 -1.58
C ASN A 41 4.18 10.65 -1.70
N LEU A 42 4.90 11.77 -1.86
CA LEU A 42 4.28 13.09 -2.02
C LEU A 42 3.40 13.16 -3.27
N ALA A 43 3.89 12.64 -4.41
CA ALA A 43 3.15 12.64 -5.67
C ALA A 43 1.89 11.76 -5.59
N TYR A 44 2.01 10.57 -5.00
CA TYR A 44 0.89 9.66 -4.78
C TYR A 44 -0.20 10.31 -3.93
N GLN A 45 0.17 10.91 -2.79
CA GLN A 45 -0.80 11.56 -1.91
C GLN A 45 -1.44 12.77 -2.56
N ALA A 46 -0.68 13.56 -3.33
CA ALA A 46 -1.24 14.66 -4.10
C ALA A 46 -2.25 14.17 -5.15
N LEU A 47 -1.99 13.07 -5.85
CA LEU A 47 -2.93 12.49 -6.81
C LEU A 47 -4.18 11.91 -6.13
N LEU A 48 -3.98 11.11 -5.09
CA LEU A 48 -5.04 10.47 -4.31
C LEU A 48 -6.02 11.49 -3.73
N THR A 49 -5.50 12.64 -3.29
CA THR A 49 -6.30 13.72 -2.69
C THR A 49 -6.70 14.79 -3.69
N ARG A 50 -6.46 14.60 -5.00
CA ARG A 50 -6.77 15.59 -6.05
C ARG A 50 -6.18 16.97 -5.74
N GLY A 51 -4.89 16.98 -5.43
CA GLY A 51 -4.13 18.16 -5.03
C GLY A 51 -4.52 18.65 -3.65
N PHE A 52 -4.59 17.77 -2.65
CA PHE A 52 -4.98 18.12 -1.27
C PHE A 52 -6.36 18.80 -1.20
N TRP A 53 -7.30 18.24 -1.96
CA TRP A 53 -8.69 18.68 -2.08
C TRP A 53 -8.88 20.06 -2.72
N THR A 54 -7.88 20.54 -3.46
CA THR A 54 -7.98 21.81 -4.21
C THR A 54 -8.64 21.65 -5.57
N ILE A 55 -8.60 20.45 -6.17
CA ILE A 55 -9.27 20.15 -7.44
C ILE A 55 -10.65 19.54 -7.15
N PRO A 56 -11.75 20.15 -7.65
CA PRO A 56 -13.10 19.63 -7.45
C PRO A 56 -13.30 18.19 -7.94
N ASP A 57 -14.32 17.52 -7.41
CA ASP A 57 -14.62 16.14 -7.83
C ASP A 57 -15.39 16.14 -9.14
N PRO A 58 -14.89 15.48 -10.20
CA PRO A 58 -15.67 15.29 -11.42
C PRO A 58 -16.85 14.33 -11.23
N PHE A 59 -16.82 13.44 -10.23
CA PHE A 59 -17.90 12.50 -9.92
C PHE A 59 -18.82 13.06 -8.83
N THR A 60 -19.54 14.13 -9.16
CA THR A 60 -20.45 14.78 -8.21
C THR A 60 -21.56 13.82 -7.79
N GLY A 61 -21.62 13.48 -6.50
CA GLY A 61 -22.63 12.58 -5.93
C GLY A 61 -22.17 11.14 -5.70
N ALA A 62 -20.91 10.82 -6.00
CA ALA A 62 -20.29 9.57 -5.56
C ALA A 62 -19.99 9.64 -4.05
N ASP A 63 -20.27 8.56 -3.32
CA ASP A 63 -19.97 8.45 -1.89
C ASP A 63 -18.46 8.23 -1.64
N TRP A 64 -17.76 7.66 -2.63
CA TRP A 64 -16.35 7.30 -2.53
C TRP A 64 -15.43 8.13 -3.44
N ASN A 65 -14.14 8.22 -3.06
CA ASN A 65 -13.13 8.99 -3.79
C ASN A 65 -12.61 8.27 -5.06
N TRP A 66 -13.51 8.02 -6.03
CA TRP A 66 -13.16 7.39 -7.31
C TRP A 66 -12.13 8.19 -8.09
N ALA A 67 -12.31 9.51 -8.19
CA ALA A 67 -11.41 10.38 -8.96
C ALA A 67 -9.98 10.36 -8.42
N GLY A 68 -9.81 10.42 -7.10
CA GLY A 68 -8.50 10.33 -6.46
C GLY A 68 -7.83 8.98 -6.70
N LYS A 69 -8.55 7.87 -6.50
CA LYS A 69 -8.05 6.51 -6.73
C LYS A 69 -7.63 6.30 -8.19
N LEU A 70 -8.44 6.74 -9.15
CA LEU A 70 -8.10 6.65 -10.58
C LEU A 70 -6.88 7.50 -10.94
N ALA A 71 -6.75 8.71 -10.39
CA ALA A 71 -5.59 9.57 -10.59
C ALA A 71 -4.31 8.95 -10.01
N ALA A 72 -4.37 8.39 -8.80
CA ALA A 72 -3.24 7.72 -8.15
C ALA A 72 -2.80 6.45 -8.90
N ILE A 73 -3.75 5.63 -9.36
CA ILE A 73 -3.48 4.48 -10.24
C ILE A 73 -2.79 4.96 -11.53
N ALA A 74 -3.33 5.96 -12.21
CA ALA A 74 -2.76 6.47 -13.46
C ALA A 74 -1.32 6.98 -13.27
N GLY A 75 -1.08 7.78 -12.21
CA GLY A 75 0.27 8.25 -11.88
C GLY A 75 1.23 7.10 -11.57
N THR A 76 0.78 6.08 -10.86
CA THR A 76 1.58 4.90 -10.56
C THR A 76 1.92 4.11 -11.82
N LEU A 77 0.98 3.93 -12.76
CA LEU A 77 1.22 3.27 -14.04
C LEU A 77 2.20 4.05 -14.92
N ILE A 78 2.17 5.39 -14.89
CA ILE A 78 3.17 6.24 -15.55
C ILE A 78 4.55 5.97 -14.97
N VAL A 79 4.68 5.93 -13.63
CA VAL A 79 5.95 5.60 -12.96
C VAL A 79 6.43 4.20 -13.35
N MET A 80 5.56 3.19 -13.35
CA MET A 80 5.90 1.83 -13.77
C MET A 80 6.40 1.75 -15.22
N SER A 81 5.97 2.68 -16.08
CA SER A 81 6.39 2.79 -17.47
C SER A 81 7.77 3.44 -17.66
N LEU A 82 8.33 4.07 -16.61
CA LEU A 82 9.67 4.63 -16.67
C LEU A 82 10.73 3.51 -16.73
N PRO A 83 11.81 3.68 -17.53
CA PRO A 83 12.86 2.66 -17.65
C PRO A 83 13.52 2.26 -16.33
N ALA A 84 13.59 3.21 -15.38
CA ALA A 84 14.16 2.98 -14.06
C ALA A 84 13.28 2.07 -13.18
N PHE A 85 11.98 1.98 -13.44
CA PHE A 85 11.04 1.14 -12.69
C PHE A 85 10.76 -0.13 -13.48
N GLY A 86 9.98 -0.04 -14.55
CA GLY A 86 9.57 -1.17 -15.37
C GLY A 86 8.45 -1.99 -14.73
N TRP A 87 7.42 -2.30 -15.52
CA TRP A 87 6.21 -3.02 -15.12
C TRP A 87 6.50 -4.33 -14.38
N LYS A 88 7.33 -5.20 -14.97
CA LYS A 88 7.68 -6.50 -14.38
C LYS A 88 8.44 -6.38 -13.05
N ARG A 89 9.32 -5.39 -12.90
CA ARG A 89 10.07 -5.16 -11.64
C ARG A 89 9.16 -4.65 -10.54
N CYS A 90 8.15 -3.85 -10.88
CA CYS A 90 7.09 -3.45 -9.96
C CYS A 90 6.13 -4.62 -9.64
N GLY A 91 6.18 -5.73 -10.38
CA GLY A 91 5.36 -6.92 -10.12
C GLY A 91 4.05 -6.94 -10.89
N MET A 92 3.93 -6.10 -11.92
CA MET A 92 2.82 -6.13 -12.86
C MET A 92 3.02 -7.30 -13.84
N THR A 93 2.78 -8.51 -13.33
CA THR A 93 2.94 -9.77 -14.02
C THR A 93 1.92 -10.77 -13.47
N LEU A 94 1.39 -11.64 -14.34
CA LEU A 94 0.49 -12.72 -13.95
C LEU A 94 1.25 -13.96 -13.42
N ASP A 95 2.53 -14.08 -13.78
CA ASP A 95 3.41 -15.14 -13.31
C ASP A 95 3.65 -15.03 -11.79
N GLN A 96 3.20 -16.05 -11.04
CA GLN A 96 3.38 -16.15 -9.58
C GLN A 96 4.72 -16.79 -9.18
N GLY A 97 5.57 -17.10 -10.15
CA GLY A 97 6.87 -17.72 -9.94
C GLY A 97 6.78 -19.19 -9.48
N PRO A 98 7.95 -19.84 -9.33
CA PRO A 98 8.03 -21.27 -9.06
C PRO A 98 7.62 -21.67 -7.63
N ARG A 99 7.40 -20.70 -6.73
CA ARG A 99 7.11 -20.95 -5.30
C ARG A 99 5.70 -20.49 -4.89
N TRP A 100 4.77 -20.47 -5.86
CA TRP A 100 3.40 -20.01 -5.69
C TRP A 100 2.59 -20.80 -4.65
N GLY A 101 2.89 -22.09 -4.42
CA GLY A 101 2.10 -22.94 -3.52
C GLY A 101 2.01 -22.41 -2.08
N GLY A 102 3.14 -21.99 -1.51
CA GLY A 102 3.14 -21.37 -0.17
C GLY A 102 2.43 -20.00 -0.14
N ALA A 103 2.50 -19.25 -1.24
CA ALA A 103 1.77 -18.00 -1.39
C ALA A 103 0.26 -18.22 -1.47
N LEU A 104 -0.18 -19.27 -2.16
CA LEU A 104 -1.60 -19.63 -2.23
C LEU A 104 -2.16 -20.02 -0.85
N VAL A 105 -1.41 -20.80 -0.06
CA VAL A 105 -1.85 -21.16 1.30
C VAL A 105 -2.03 -19.92 2.17
N MET A 106 -1.06 -19.00 2.16
CA MET A 106 -1.18 -17.73 2.89
C MET A 106 -2.35 -16.89 2.38
N PHE A 107 -2.53 -16.79 1.06
CA PHE A 107 -3.65 -16.08 0.45
C PHE A 107 -5.00 -16.64 0.90
N VAL A 108 -5.19 -17.96 0.83
CA VAL A 108 -6.44 -18.62 1.25
C VAL A 108 -6.68 -18.43 2.74
N ALA A 109 -5.63 -18.52 3.58
CA ALA A 109 -5.75 -18.27 5.01
C ALA A 109 -6.18 -16.82 5.32
N LEU A 110 -5.59 -15.84 4.64
CA LEU A 110 -5.97 -14.43 4.76
C LEU A 110 -7.40 -14.18 4.29
N ALA A 111 -7.77 -14.70 3.12
CA ALA A 111 -9.13 -14.56 2.60
C ALA A 111 -10.14 -15.17 3.57
N GLY A 112 -9.89 -16.40 4.04
CA GLY A 112 -10.74 -17.07 5.03
C GLY A 112 -10.86 -16.29 6.34
N LEU A 113 -9.76 -15.71 6.83
CA LEU A 113 -9.77 -14.85 8.02
C LEU A 113 -10.68 -13.63 7.83
N PHE A 114 -10.53 -12.89 6.73
CA PHE A 114 -11.34 -11.67 6.51
C PHE A 114 -12.82 -11.99 6.27
N PHE A 115 -13.15 -13.08 5.57
CA PHE A 115 -14.53 -13.53 5.48
C PHE A 115 -15.08 -13.99 6.83
N TRP A 116 -14.29 -14.69 7.65
CA TRP A 116 -14.71 -15.09 8.99
C TRP A 116 -14.98 -13.88 9.90
N LEU A 117 -14.10 -12.87 9.87
CA LEU A 117 -14.30 -11.61 10.59
C LEU A 117 -15.56 -10.88 10.11
N ALA A 118 -15.73 -10.76 8.79
CA ALA A 118 -16.89 -10.12 8.18
C ALA A 118 -18.21 -10.79 8.61
N LEU A 119 -18.27 -12.12 8.58
CA LEU A 119 -19.43 -12.89 9.03
C LEU A 119 -19.67 -12.75 10.55
N GLY A 120 -18.59 -12.64 11.34
CA GLY A 120 -18.69 -12.46 12.79
C GLY A 120 -19.22 -11.09 13.21
N SER A 121 -19.13 -10.09 12.33
CA SER A 121 -19.63 -8.72 12.56
C SER A 121 -20.82 -8.33 11.68
N ALA A 122 -21.36 -9.26 10.90
CA ALA A 122 -22.42 -9.01 9.93
C ALA A 122 -23.72 -8.52 10.59
N ASP A 123 -24.39 -7.56 9.95
CA ASP A 123 -25.70 -7.05 10.38
C ASP A 123 -26.88 -7.61 9.55
N GLY A 124 -26.57 -8.43 8.54
CA GLY A 124 -27.50 -9.09 7.63
C GLY A 124 -27.85 -8.26 6.40
N LYS A 125 -27.19 -7.13 6.14
CA LYS A 125 -27.52 -6.21 5.06
C LYS A 125 -26.26 -5.86 4.24
N PRO A 126 -26.23 -6.22 2.94
CA PRO A 126 -25.15 -5.77 2.07
C PRO A 126 -25.20 -4.25 1.91
N ASP A 127 -24.03 -3.64 1.75
CA ASP A 127 -23.90 -2.22 1.44
C ASP A 127 -24.46 -1.89 0.05
N GLY A 128 -24.57 -0.58 -0.24
CA GLY A 128 -24.91 -0.10 -1.58
C GLY A 128 -23.94 -0.60 -2.64
N LEU A 129 -24.43 -0.77 -3.88
CA LEU A 129 -23.64 -1.28 -5.00
C LEU A 129 -22.38 -0.45 -5.27
N GLU A 130 -22.42 0.87 -5.05
CA GLU A 130 -21.23 1.72 -5.18
C GLU A 130 -20.16 1.34 -4.17
N THR A 131 -20.52 1.19 -2.89
CA THR A 131 -19.59 0.79 -1.82
C THR A 131 -19.00 -0.58 -2.09
N ILE A 132 -19.82 -1.55 -2.49
CA ILE A 132 -19.34 -2.89 -2.86
C ILE A 132 -18.35 -2.77 -4.03
N ALA A 133 -18.71 -2.07 -5.10
CA ALA A 133 -17.85 -1.90 -6.26
C ALA A 133 -16.53 -1.21 -5.90
N PHE A 134 -16.58 -0.16 -5.07
CA PHE A 134 -15.40 0.58 -4.64
C PHE A 134 -14.47 -0.32 -3.81
N GLN A 135 -14.99 -0.94 -2.74
CA GLN A 135 -14.19 -1.72 -1.79
C GLN A 135 -13.59 -2.98 -2.41
N TRP A 136 -14.29 -3.59 -3.38
CA TRP A 136 -13.78 -4.77 -4.11
C TRP A 136 -12.81 -4.43 -5.26
N THR A 137 -12.57 -3.15 -5.54
CA THR A 137 -11.70 -2.75 -6.67
C THR A 137 -10.62 -1.75 -6.28
N MET A 138 -11.01 -0.57 -5.80
CA MET A 138 -10.14 0.59 -5.74
C MET A 138 -9.04 0.49 -4.67
N PRO A 139 -9.29 0.07 -3.42
CA PRO A 139 -8.23 -0.01 -2.40
C PRO A 139 -7.07 -0.90 -2.82
N GLY A 140 -7.33 -2.15 -3.18
CA GLY A 140 -6.29 -3.10 -3.55
C GLY A 140 -5.62 -2.78 -4.88
N LEU A 141 -6.34 -2.25 -5.88
CA LEU A 141 -5.72 -1.83 -7.14
C LEU A 141 -4.78 -0.65 -6.92
N ASP A 142 -5.26 0.42 -6.30
CA ASP A 142 -4.47 1.63 -6.08
C ASP A 142 -3.27 1.36 -5.15
N GLU A 143 -3.56 0.86 -3.96
CA GLU A 143 -2.57 0.83 -2.89
C GLU A 143 -1.52 -0.24 -3.13
N GLU A 144 -1.86 -1.40 -3.70
CA GLU A 144 -0.84 -2.41 -3.99
C GLU A 144 0.06 -2.02 -5.17
N LEU A 145 -0.48 -1.37 -6.21
CA LEU A 145 0.34 -0.84 -7.31
C LEU A 145 1.37 0.18 -6.77
N PHE A 146 0.96 1.02 -5.81
CA PHE A 146 1.85 1.99 -5.20
C PHE A 146 2.80 1.36 -4.16
N TYR A 147 2.25 0.87 -3.04
CA TYR A 147 3.03 0.40 -1.89
C TYR A 147 3.85 -0.85 -2.21
N ARG A 148 3.30 -1.86 -2.89
CA ARG A 148 3.98 -3.14 -3.20
C ARG A 148 4.61 -3.14 -4.60
N GLY A 149 4.24 -2.17 -5.43
CA GLY A 149 4.84 -1.96 -6.74
C GLY A 149 5.97 -0.94 -6.68
N THR A 150 5.63 0.32 -6.97
CA THR A 150 6.62 1.37 -7.23
C THR A 150 7.41 1.79 -5.99
N LEU A 151 6.75 2.01 -4.85
CA LEU A 151 7.40 2.42 -3.61
C LEU A 151 8.30 1.31 -3.06
N LEU A 152 7.81 0.06 -3.02
CA LEU A 152 8.60 -1.09 -2.62
C LEU A 152 9.85 -1.25 -3.49
N LEU A 153 9.72 -1.11 -4.82
CA LEU A 153 10.88 -1.18 -5.71
C LEU A 153 11.89 -0.09 -5.38
N ALA A 154 11.45 1.16 -5.21
CA ALA A 154 12.33 2.28 -4.88
C ALA A 154 13.05 2.05 -3.55
N LEU A 155 12.34 1.64 -2.49
CA LEU A 155 12.96 1.38 -1.19
C LEU A 155 13.88 0.16 -1.19
N ASN A 156 13.57 -0.89 -1.95
CA ASN A 156 14.46 -2.03 -2.12
C ASN A 156 15.72 -1.71 -2.94
N GLU A 157 15.65 -0.76 -3.88
CA GLU A 157 16.85 -0.24 -4.54
C GLU A 157 17.65 0.69 -3.63
N ALA A 158 16.99 1.39 -2.70
CA ALA A 158 17.63 2.20 -1.67
C ALA A 158 18.36 1.33 -0.64
N PHE A 159 17.82 0.16 -0.29
CA PHE A 159 18.36 -0.79 0.70
C PHE A 159 18.40 -2.21 0.13
N ARG A 160 19.56 -2.64 -0.35
CA ARG A 160 19.69 -3.90 -1.12
C ARG A 160 19.76 -5.18 -0.27
N GLY A 161 20.11 -5.06 1.01
CA GLY A 161 20.19 -6.21 1.92
C GLY A 161 18.83 -6.87 2.13
N ARG A 162 18.79 -8.20 2.05
CA ARG A 162 17.57 -9.00 2.21
C ARG A 162 17.82 -10.22 3.08
N ILE A 163 16.81 -10.61 3.84
CA ILE A 163 16.76 -11.87 4.59
C ILE A 163 15.62 -12.74 4.07
N SER A 164 15.78 -14.05 4.18
CA SER A 164 14.75 -15.00 3.78
C SER A 164 13.79 -15.27 4.93
N ILE A 165 12.54 -14.82 4.83
CA ILE A 165 11.47 -15.09 5.81
C ILE A 165 10.47 -16.04 5.19
N ALA A 166 10.41 -17.28 5.68
CA ALA A 166 9.62 -18.37 5.07
C ALA A 166 9.84 -18.47 3.54
N GLY A 167 11.06 -18.14 3.10
CA GLY A 167 11.49 -18.16 1.71
C GLY A 167 11.06 -16.96 0.85
N ALA A 168 10.45 -15.92 1.41
CA ALA A 168 10.32 -14.62 0.76
C ALA A 168 11.57 -13.75 1.07
N PRO A 169 12.18 -13.09 0.07
CA PRO A 169 13.37 -12.25 0.26
C PRO A 169 12.98 -10.84 0.73
N ILE A 170 12.78 -10.68 2.04
CA ILE A 170 12.35 -9.41 2.65
C ILE A 170 13.56 -8.53 2.96
N GLY A 171 13.56 -7.31 2.42
CA GLY A 171 14.54 -6.28 2.72
C GLY A 171 14.00 -5.21 3.68
N TYR A 172 14.88 -4.31 4.13
CA TYR A 172 14.50 -3.15 4.95
C TYR A 172 13.48 -2.26 4.22
N GLY A 173 13.58 -2.14 2.90
CA GLY A 173 12.62 -1.40 2.08
C GLY A 173 11.19 -1.94 2.22
N GLY A 174 11.02 -3.26 2.27
CA GLY A 174 9.72 -3.88 2.53
C GLY A 174 9.16 -3.55 3.92
N VAL A 175 10.01 -3.60 4.95
CA VAL A 175 9.61 -3.20 6.31
C VAL A 175 9.15 -1.74 6.34
N LEU A 176 9.88 -0.84 5.69
CA LEU A 176 9.50 0.57 5.56
C LEU A 176 8.17 0.76 4.84
N THR A 177 7.91 0.03 3.74
CA THR A 177 6.61 0.15 3.04
C THR A 177 5.44 -0.29 3.91
N SER A 178 5.58 -1.38 4.67
CA SER A 178 4.52 -1.88 5.55
C SER A 178 4.30 -0.96 6.75
N LEU A 179 5.39 -0.42 7.31
CA LEU A 179 5.34 0.58 8.38
C LEU A 179 4.64 1.86 7.91
N LEU A 180 5.01 2.38 6.74
CA LEU A 180 4.38 3.56 6.16
C LEU A 180 2.89 3.33 5.92
N PHE A 181 2.51 2.17 5.35
CA PHE A 181 1.11 1.83 5.12
C PHE A 181 0.29 1.91 6.41
N GLY A 182 0.79 1.33 7.51
CA GLY A 182 0.14 1.43 8.81
C GLY A 182 0.06 2.86 9.33
N ILE A 183 1.14 3.64 9.19
CA ILE A 183 1.19 5.05 9.61
C ILE A 183 0.15 5.86 8.83
N THR A 184 0.05 5.70 7.51
CA THR A 184 -0.88 6.46 6.67
C THR A 184 -2.34 6.29 7.12
N HIS A 185 -2.70 5.11 7.64
CA HIS A 185 -4.05 4.83 8.12
C HIS A 185 -4.28 5.25 9.58
N ALA A 186 -3.25 5.19 10.42
CA ALA A 186 -3.35 5.44 11.85
C ALA A 186 -3.10 6.91 12.24
N LEU A 187 -2.34 7.64 11.43
CA LEU A 187 -1.96 9.02 11.69
C LEU A 187 -3.07 9.95 11.22
N SER A 188 -3.49 10.87 12.08
CA SER A 188 -4.36 11.97 11.68
C SER A 188 -3.81 13.30 12.16
N TYR A 189 -4.15 14.37 11.43
CA TYR A 189 -3.88 15.73 11.84
C TYR A 189 -5.17 16.53 11.75
N LYS A 190 -5.62 17.08 12.87
CA LYS A 190 -6.87 17.84 12.94
C LYS A 190 -6.75 18.93 13.99
N ALA A 191 -7.20 20.14 13.64
CA ALA A 191 -7.25 21.29 14.56
C ALA A 191 -5.90 21.59 15.27
N GLY A 192 -4.78 21.42 14.56
CA GLY A 192 -3.45 21.70 15.10
C GLY A 192 -2.79 20.54 15.86
N ALA A 193 -3.49 19.43 16.08
CA ALA A 193 -2.99 18.28 16.84
C ALA A 193 -2.71 17.08 15.94
N VAL A 194 -1.66 16.34 16.29
CA VAL A 194 -1.35 15.01 15.74
C VAL A 194 -1.99 13.96 16.65
N ASP A 195 -2.72 13.03 16.07
CA ASP A 195 -3.25 11.85 16.75
C ASP A 195 -2.81 10.57 16.03
N PHE A 196 -2.66 9.49 16.80
CA PHE A 196 -2.17 8.22 16.29
C PHE A 196 -2.90 7.04 16.94
N ASP A 197 -3.68 6.32 16.13
CA ASP A 197 -4.41 5.15 16.57
C ASP A 197 -3.56 3.87 16.44
N LEU A 198 -3.06 3.38 17.57
CA LEU A 198 -2.23 2.17 17.61
C LEU A 198 -2.97 0.90 17.14
N MET A 199 -4.28 0.80 17.36
CA MET A 199 -5.06 -0.34 16.91
C MET A 199 -5.20 -0.31 15.39
N THR A 200 -5.57 0.83 14.83
CA THR A 200 -5.64 1.02 13.37
C THR A 200 -4.27 0.76 12.73
N PHE A 201 -3.19 1.21 13.36
CA PHE A 201 -1.82 0.94 12.90
C PHE A 201 -1.54 -0.56 12.84
N ALA A 202 -1.89 -1.31 13.89
CA ALA A 202 -1.67 -2.76 13.93
C ALA A 202 -2.55 -3.50 12.90
N MET A 203 -3.84 -3.12 12.82
CA MET A 203 -4.83 -3.75 11.95
C MET A 203 -4.58 -3.50 10.46
N THR A 204 -3.87 -2.43 10.10
CA THR A 204 -3.49 -2.15 8.71
C THR A 204 -2.05 -2.56 8.42
N GLY A 205 -1.12 -2.30 9.33
CA GLY A 205 0.31 -2.60 9.21
C GLY A 205 0.65 -4.10 9.21
N LEU A 206 -0.02 -4.92 10.03
CA LEU A 206 0.24 -6.37 10.07
C LEU A 206 -0.23 -7.06 8.79
N PRO A 207 -1.48 -6.90 8.31
CA PRO A 207 -1.86 -7.42 7.01
C PRO A 207 -0.99 -6.87 5.89
N ALA A 208 -0.63 -5.59 5.96
CA ALA A 208 0.30 -4.98 5.02
C ALA A 208 1.66 -5.69 4.92
N PHE A 209 2.19 -6.23 6.02
CA PHE A 209 3.40 -7.04 5.99
C PHE A 209 3.18 -8.41 5.36
N LEU A 210 2.00 -9.01 5.53
CA LEU A 210 1.65 -10.28 4.89
C LEU A 210 1.44 -10.11 3.37
N LEU A 211 0.87 -8.98 2.92
CA LEU A 211 0.78 -8.63 1.50
C LEU A 211 2.16 -8.40 0.88
N LEU A 212 3.08 -7.75 1.61
CA LEU A 212 4.49 -7.67 1.23
C LEU A 212 5.10 -9.07 1.07
N TRP A 213 4.83 -9.98 2.01
CA TRP A 213 5.33 -11.35 1.95
C TRP A 213 4.83 -12.07 0.70
N LEU A 214 3.54 -11.96 0.37
CA LEU A 214 2.98 -12.49 -0.88
C LEU A 214 3.71 -11.91 -2.10
N ARG A 215 3.87 -10.58 -2.16
CA ARG A 215 4.54 -9.88 -3.27
C ARG A 215 5.98 -10.33 -3.47
N GLU A 216 6.77 -10.39 -2.41
CA GLU A 216 8.20 -10.77 -2.46
C GLU A 216 8.37 -12.27 -2.72
N ARG A 217 7.43 -13.10 -2.25
CA ARG A 217 7.44 -14.55 -2.49
C ARG A 217 7.16 -14.91 -3.94
N THR A 218 6.21 -14.23 -4.59
CA THR A 218 5.75 -14.59 -5.94
C THR A 218 6.37 -13.77 -7.06
N GLY A 219 6.82 -12.55 -6.78
CA GLY A 219 7.19 -11.64 -7.86
C GLY A 219 6.01 -10.86 -8.46
N SER A 220 4.78 -11.10 -8.00
CA SER A 220 3.54 -10.58 -8.61
C SER A 220 2.67 -9.80 -7.63
N LEU A 221 1.95 -8.80 -8.15
CA LEU A 221 0.93 -8.03 -7.43
C LEU A 221 -0.45 -8.69 -7.41
N VAL A 222 -0.71 -9.73 -8.20
CA VAL A 222 -2.06 -10.31 -8.33
C VAL A 222 -2.61 -10.79 -6.98
N LEU A 223 -1.86 -11.63 -6.25
CA LEU A 223 -2.33 -12.14 -4.95
C LEU A 223 -2.47 -11.02 -3.90
N PRO A 224 -1.50 -10.09 -3.74
CA PRO A 224 -1.68 -8.92 -2.88
C PRO A 224 -2.95 -8.10 -3.19
N VAL A 225 -3.19 -7.76 -4.46
CA VAL A 225 -4.35 -6.96 -4.89
C VAL A 225 -5.66 -7.66 -4.51
N ILE A 226 -5.78 -8.94 -4.83
CA ILE A 226 -7.01 -9.71 -4.54
C ILE A 226 -7.20 -9.84 -3.04
N ALA A 227 -6.15 -10.17 -2.28
CA ALA A 227 -6.25 -10.31 -0.82
C ALA A 227 -6.65 -8.99 -0.16
N HIS A 228 -6.11 -7.87 -0.65
CA HIS A 228 -6.43 -6.55 -0.12
C HIS A 228 -7.88 -6.14 -0.44
N ASN A 229 -8.37 -6.41 -1.65
CA ASN A 229 -9.79 -6.19 -1.98
C ASN A 229 -10.72 -7.10 -1.18
N ILE A 230 -10.34 -8.34 -0.87
CA ILE A 230 -11.10 -9.19 0.05
C ILE A 230 -11.12 -8.57 1.45
N ALA A 231 -9.99 -8.08 1.95
CA ALA A 231 -9.89 -7.46 3.28
C ALA A 231 -10.80 -6.24 3.44
N ASN A 232 -10.98 -5.44 2.37
CA ASN A 232 -11.86 -4.28 2.36
C ASN A 232 -13.33 -4.65 2.06
N GLY A 233 -13.54 -5.53 1.09
CA GLY A 233 -14.85 -5.81 0.51
C GLY A 233 -15.63 -6.93 1.20
N ALA A 234 -15.00 -7.80 1.99
CA ALA A 234 -15.71 -8.94 2.59
C ALA A 234 -16.88 -8.49 3.49
N SER A 235 -16.69 -7.44 4.29
CA SER A 235 -17.74 -6.93 5.19
C SER A 235 -18.87 -6.21 4.46
N THR A 236 -18.66 -5.74 3.22
CA THR A 236 -19.71 -5.01 2.49
C THR A 236 -20.80 -5.93 1.94
N LEU A 237 -20.66 -7.25 2.11
CA LEU A 237 -21.56 -8.27 1.56
C LEU A 237 -22.58 -8.80 2.57
N PHE A 238 -22.42 -8.53 3.87
CA PHE A 238 -23.16 -9.21 4.93
C PHE A 238 -23.70 -8.26 5.99
#